data_AF-M6VQE1-F1
#
_entry.id   AF-M6VQE1-F1
#
_cell.length_a   1.000
_cell.length_b   1.000
_cell.length_c   1.000
_cell.angle_alpha   90.00
_cell.angle_beta   90.00
_cell.angle_gamma   90.00
#
_symmetry.space_group_name_H-M   'P 1'
#
loop_
_entity.id
_entity.type
_entity.pdbx_description
1 polymer ?
#
loop_
_entity_poly.entity_id
_entity_poly.type
_entity_poly.pdbx_seq_one_letter_code
_entity_poly.pdbx_strand_id
1 'polypeptide(L)'
;MSSKKNQSVDQIIAKWDDCLEAEELDKRILTDYIREFVESKRGNQALLARESGIDPIVITQLLKQIQNPSFERILQLSKTVQKLIKY
;
A
#
# COMPACT_ATOMS: atom_id res chain seq x y z
N MET A 1 37.14 3.82 17.09
CA MET A 1 35.99 4.72 16.81
C MET A 1 35.73 4.68 15.32
N SER A 2 34.60 4.12 14.89
CA SER A 2 34.34 3.84 13.48
C SER A 2 33.98 5.13 12.74
N SER A 3 34.85 5.59 11.85
CA SER A 3 34.60 6.71 10.96
C SER A 3 33.41 6.37 10.07
N LYS A 4 32.27 7.07 10.24
CA LYS A 4 31.18 7.04 9.27
C LYS A 4 31.75 7.53 7.94
N LYS A 5 32.05 6.61 7.00
CA LYS A 5 32.32 6.98 5.62
C LYS A 5 31.09 7.72 5.11
N ASN A 6 31.24 8.99 4.75
CA ASN A 6 30.19 9.72 4.04
C ASN A 6 29.85 8.92 2.78
N GLN A 7 28.61 8.44 2.66
CA GLN A 7 28.17 7.72 1.47
C GLN A 7 28.33 8.65 0.26
N SER A 8 28.82 8.11 -0.87
CA SER A 8 28.82 8.87 -2.12
C SER A 8 27.39 9.06 -2.63
N VAL A 9 27.18 10.08 -3.46
CA VAL A 9 25.89 10.31 -4.12
C VAL A 9 25.45 9.05 -4.88
N ASP A 10 26.36 8.38 -5.59
CA ASP A 10 26.08 7.13 -6.32
C ASP A 10 25.57 6.01 -5.39
N GLN A 11 26.13 5.88 -4.19
CA GLN A 11 25.68 4.90 -3.20
C GLN A 11 24.30 5.24 -2.64
N ILE A 12 23.97 6.53 -2.54
CA ILE A 12 22.65 6.98 -2.11
C ILE A 12 21.63 6.69 -3.21
N ILE A 13 21.96 6.98 -4.48
CA ILE A 13 21.08 6.70 -5.63
C ILE A 13 20.79 5.21 -5.74
N ALA A 14 21.81 4.35 -5.79
CA ALA A 14 21.63 2.91 -5.91
C ALA A 14 20.77 2.32 -4.78
N LYS A 15 20.98 2.79 -3.54
CA LYS A 15 20.13 2.40 -2.40
C LYS A 15 18.66 2.78 -2.61
N TRP A 16 18.40 3.98 -3.13
CA TRP A 16 17.04 4.44 -3.36
C TRP A 16 16.39 3.75 -4.55
N ASP A 17 17.14 3.42 -5.62
CA ASP A 17 16.63 2.60 -6.73
C ASP A 17 16.12 1.24 -6.21
N ASP A 18 16.93 0.53 -5.43
CA ASP A 18 16.52 -0.74 -4.80
C ASP A 18 15.27 -0.57 -3.91
N CYS A 19 15.20 0.52 -3.16
CA CYS A 19 14.06 0.81 -2.27
C CYS A 19 12.79 1.15 -3.05
N LEU A 20 12.91 1.86 -4.18
CA LEU A 20 11.77 2.22 -5.04
C LEU A 20 11.21 1.00 -5.77
N GLU A 21 12.08 0.09 -6.24
CA GLU A 21 11.66 -1.19 -6.82
C GLU A 21 10.90 -2.05 -5.80
N ALA A 22 11.44 -2.15 -4.57
CA ALA A 22 10.77 -2.85 -3.48
C ALA A 22 9.42 -2.21 -3.11
N GLU A 23 9.35 -0.87 -3.04
CA GLU A 23 8.10 -0.16 -2.73
C GLU A 23 7.02 -0.41 -3.80
N GLU A 24 7.40 -0.44 -5.08
CA GLU A 24 6.47 -0.71 -6.18
C GLU A 24 5.93 -2.15 -6.12
N LEU A 25 6.78 -3.13 -5.78
CA LEU A 25 6.35 -4.50 -5.54
C LEU A 25 5.39 -4.59 -4.33
N ASP A 26 5.74 -3.94 -3.23
CA ASP A 26 4.91 -3.92 -2.01
C ASP A 26 3.55 -3.27 -2.28
N LYS A 27 3.50 -2.17 -3.05
CA LYS A 27 2.24 -1.53 -3.47
C LYS A 27 1.33 -2.51 -4.20
N ARG A 28 1.88 -3.31 -5.12
CA ARG A 28 1.12 -4.30 -5.88
C ARG A 28 0.56 -5.38 -4.97
N ILE A 29 1.40 -5.99 -4.14
CA ILE A 29 0.99 -7.04 -3.19
C ILE A 29 -0.12 -6.53 -2.26
N LEU A 30 0.05 -5.33 -1.69
CA LEU A 30 -0.95 -4.75 -0.80
C LEU A 30 -2.25 -4.40 -1.52
N THR A 31 -2.18 -3.93 -2.77
CA THR A 31 -3.37 -3.63 -3.57
C THR A 31 -4.13 -4.91 -3.90
N ASP A 32 -3.43 -5.98 -4.26
CA ASP A 32 -4.03 -7.28 -4.54
C ASP A 32 -4.69 -7.86 -3.28
N TYR A 33 -4.04 -7.74 -2.12
CA TYR A 33 -4.63 -8.12 -0.83
C TYR A 33 -5.94 -7.36 -0.52
N ILE A 34 -5.99 -6.05 -0.81
CA ILE A 34 -7.22 -5.26 -0.65
C ILE A 34 -8.29 -5.75 -1.65
N ARG A 35 -7.91 -6.05 -2.89
CA ARG A 35 -8.82 -6.55 -3.93
C ARG A 35 -9.45 -7.87 -3.52
N GLU A 36 -8.64 -8.83 -3.09
CA GLU A 36 -9.11 -10.15 -2.62
C GLU A 36 -10.14 -10.01 -1.50
N PHE A 37 -9.88 -9.14 -0.52
CA PHE A 37 -10.84 -8.86 0.55
C PHE A 37 -12.15 -8.30 0.01
N VAL A 38 -12.09 -7.28 -0.86
CA VAL A 38 -13.29 -6.64 -1.42
C VAL A 38 -14.12 -7.61 -2.25
N GLU A 39 -13.47 -8.47 -3.03
CA GLU A 39 -14.13 -9.43 -3.92
C GLU A 39 -14.66 -10.67 -3.17
N SER A 40 -14.10 -11.01 -2.00
CA SER A 40 -14.51 -12.18 -1.22
C SER A 40 -15.98 -12.18 -0.79
N LYS A 41 -16.59 -11.00 -0.56
CA LYS A 41 -17.99 -10.89 -0.15
C LYS A 41 -18.63 -9.57 -0.56
N ARG A 42 -19.87 -9.65 -1.06
CA ARG A 42 -20.69 -8.47 -1.35
C ARG A 42 -20.85 -7.62 -0.09
N GLY A 43 -20.46 -6.34 -0.19
CA GLY A 43 -20.51 -5.38 0.92
C GLY A 43 -19.15 -5.10 1.57
N ASN A 44 -18.12 -5.90 1.30
CA ASN A 44 -16.79 -5.68 1.88
C ASN A 44 -16.17 -4.35 1.46
N GLN A 45 -16.44 -3.85 0.24
CA GLN A 45 -16.02 -2.51 -0.15
C GLN A 45 -16.63 -1.42 0.74
N ALA A 46 -17.93 -1.52 1.05
CA ALA A 46 -18.62 -0.55 1.90
C ALA A 46 -18.15 -0.67 3.36
N LEU A 47 -17.91 -1.89 3.83
CA LEU A 47 -17.31 -2.13 5.15
C LEU A 47 -15.90 -1.53 5.24
N LEU A 48 -15.05 -1.76 4.23
CA LEU A 48 -13.70 -1.21 4.18
C LEU A 48 -13.72 0.31 4.18
N ALA A 49 -14.60 0.94 3.39
CA ALA A 49 -14.75 2.39 3.36
C ALA A 49 -15.13 2.94 4.74
N ARG A 50 -16.12 2.33 5.39
CA ARG A 50 -16.58 2.72 6.72
C ARG A 50 -15.49 2.63 7.78
N GLU A 51 -14.78 1.50 7.83
CA GLU A 51 -13.80 1.22 8.89
C GLU A 51 -12.46 1.94 8.67
N SER A 52 -12.12 2.22 7.41
CA SER A 52 -10.90 2.99 7.08
C SER A 52 -11.11 4.50 7.09
N GLY A 53 -12.35 4.97 7.01
CA GLY A 53 -12.69 6.39 6.80
C GLY A 53 -12.34 6.91 5.40
N ILE A 54 -12.05 6.01 4.44
CA ILE A 54 -11.70 6.35 3.06
C ILE A 54 -12.95 6.24 2.19
N ASP A 55 -13.15 7.25 1.33
CA ASP A 55 -14.29 7.29 0.42
C ASP A 55 -14.35 6.05 -0.51
N PRO A 56 -15.53 5.41 -0.68
CA PRO A 56 -15.71 4.29 -1.59
C PRO A 56 -15.22 4.54 -3.03
N ILE A 57 -15.29 5.78 -3.50
CA ILE A 57 -14.79 6.20 -4.82
C ILE A 57 -13.27 6.03 -4.89
N VAL A 58 -12.55 6.41 -3.84
CA VAL A 58 -11.08 6.27 -3.77
C VAL A 58 -10.68 4.80 -3.77
N ILE A 59 -11.41 3.95 -3.03
CA ILE A 59 -11.20 2.50 -3.06
C ILE A 59 -11.47 1.94 -4.46
N THR A 60 -12.53 2.40 -5.13
CA THR A 60 -12.84 1.99 -6.50
C THR A 60 -11.71 2.38 -7.47
N GLN A 61 -11.19 3.60 -7.34
CA GLN A 61 -10.09 4.10 -8.17
C GLN A 61 -8.80 3.31 -7.97
N LEU A 62 -8.47 2.96 -6.71
CA LEU A 62 -7.36 2.07 -6.37
C LEU A 62 -7.52 0.71 -7.05
N LEU A 63 -8.68 0.06 -6.86
CA LEU A 63 -8.91 -1.30 -7.36
C LEU A 63 -8.89 -1.38 -8.88
N LYS A 64 -9.40 -0.33 -9.55
CA LYS A 64 -9.40 -0.20 -11.02
C LYS A 64 -8.07 0.35 -11.57
N GLN A 65 -7.08 0.63 -10.72
CA GLN A 65 -5.80 1.23 -11.13
C GLN A 65 -5.95 2.52 -11.94
N ILE A 66 -7.03 3.28 -11.71
CA ILE A 66 -7.31 4.55 -12.42
C ILE A 66 -6.41 5.67 -11.89
N GLN A 67 -6.09 5.62 -10.61
CA GLN A 67 -5.11 6.50 -9.97
C GLN A 67 -4.13 5.63 -9.18
N ASN A 68 -2.87 6.04 -9.14
CA ASN A 68 -1.85 5.48 -8.25
C ASN A 68 -1.97 6.15 -6.88
N PRO A 69 -2.54 5.49 -5.86
CA PRO A 69 -2.66 6.08 -4.54
C PRO A 69 -1.30 6.10 -3.87
N SER A 70 -1.12 6.99 -2.90
CA SER A 70 0.09 6.98 -2.08
C SER A 70 0.27 5.64 -1.38
N PHE A 71 1.52 5.23 -1.14
CA PHE A 71 1.82 4.02 -0.37
C PHE A 71 1.17 4.06 1.01
N GLU A 72 1.16 5.23 1.66
CA GLU A 72 0.49 5.43 2.95
C GLU A 72 -0.98 5.04 2.91
N ARG A 73 -1.70 5.42 1.84
CA ARG A 73 -3.13 5.11 1.70
C ARG A 73 -3.36 3.61 1.46
N ILE A 74 -2.52 2.99 0.62
CA ILE A 74 -2.55 1.54 0.41
C ILE A 74 -2.30 0.83 1.75
N LEU A 75 -1.28 1.26 2.49
CA LEU A 75 -0.95 0.68 3.79
C LEU A 75 -2.07 0.85 4.83
N GLN A 76 -2.75 2.00 4.86
CA GLN A 76 -3.91 2.24 5.73
C GLN A 76 -5.07 1.29 5.42
N LEU A 77 -5.39 1.10 4.13
CA LEU A 77 -6.43 0.16 3.70
C LEU A 77 -6.04 -1.28 4.06
N SER A 78 -4.81 -1.71 3.77
CA SER A 78 -4.33 -3.05 4.10
C SER A 78 -4.35 -3.33 5.60
N LYS A 79 -3.97 -2.36 6.44
CA LYS A 79 -4.10 -2.48 7.92
C LYS A 79 -5.56 -2.64 8.34
N THR A 80 -6.48 -1.95 7.67
CA THR A 80 -7.92 -2.06 7.96
C THR A 80 -8.44 -3.43 7.54
N VAL A 81 -8.08 -3.91 6.34
CA VAL A 81 -8.39 -5.28 5.89
C VAL A 81 -7.84 -6.32 6.86
N GLN A 82 -6.59 -6.19 7.30
CA GLN A 82 -5.98 -7.12 8.26
C GLN A 82 -6.76 -7.16 9.58
N LYS A 83 -7.29 -6.02 10.05
CA LYS A 83 -8.17 -6.01 11.22
C LYS A 83 -9.48 -6.75 10.92
N LEU A 84 -10.11 -6.46 9.78
CA LEU A 84 -11.41 -7.04 9.41
C LEU A 84 -11.39 -8.55 9.16
N ILE A 85 -10.25 -9.12 8.76
CA ILE A 85 -10.08 -10.57 8.56
C ILE A 85 -9.78 -11.30 9.87
N LYS A 86 -9.16 -10.64 10.85
CA LYS A 86 -8.78 -11.25 12.13
C LYS A 86 -9.93 -11.34 13.14
N TYR A 87 -11.05 -10.68 12.87
CA TYR A 87 -12.29 -10.77 13.64
C TYR A 87 -13.29 -11.69 12.94
#